data_AF-A0A7R8D086-F1
#
_entry.id   AF-A0A7R8D086-F1
#
_cell.length_a   1.000
_cell.length_b   1.000
_cell.length_c   1.000
_cell.angle_alpha   90.00
_cell.angle_beta   90.00
_cell.angle_gamma   90.00
#
_symmetry.space_group_name_H-M   'P 1'
#
loop_
_entity.id
_entity.type
_entity.pdbx_description
1 polymer ?
#
loop_
_entity_poly.entity_id
_entity_poly.type
_entity_poly.pdbx_seq_one_letter_code
_entity_poly.pdbx_strand_id
1 'polypeptide(L)'
;MKNCSKKTKKEVNASQVNVSSKEVQFIQSKMKILKEEFNKKESRWNNTFKKLQERIKTLEKENQNLHVENHKLKLKNPSSKVYKEFKKVGKGTDEIDEEISLDDEKINEESSSSKTQEVPKYTRHRVIKIGVESLDSEITLVDNSLASKTSDNATLVDECKDDVIKVYYYNGDVKINEISEKIVQYYYSKTKTWHLTYTDKEVFKFENGQQEIRYKDGTHEIIFTDGSVKKVLPNKSELIIFPDKTRVNVTVDGHKVISFPNGQVETHMPEYKKRQYTDGTVKILHNDGKTGDQIFQWQSKNKKQRWQSNL
;
A
#
# COMPACT_ATOMS: atom_id res chain seq x y z
N MET A 1 -79.70 -26.36 31.77
CA MET A 1 -78.36 -25.71 31.88
C MET A 1 -77.66 -25.63 30.51
N LYS A 2 -78.04 -24.73 29.58
CA LYS A 2 -77.44 -24.67 28.22
C LYS A 2 -76.95 -23.28 27.73
N ASN A 3 -77.06 -22.21 28.53
CA ASN A 3 -76.72 -20.84 28.10
C ASN A 3 -75.34 -20.30 28.55
N CYS A 4 -74.59 -21.00 29.40
CA CYS A 4 -73.30 -20.49 29.90
C CYS A 4 -72.14 -20.65 28.89
N SER A 5 -72.06 -21.79 28.18
CA SER A 5 -70.91 -22.14 27.33
C SER A 5 -70.87 -21.42 25.96
N LYS A 6 -72.00 -20.87 25.47
CA LYS A 6 -72.04 -20.13 24.20
C LYS A 6 -71.53 -18.69 24.30
N LYS A 7 -71.59 -18.08 25.50
CA LYS A 7 -71.21 -16.68 25.72
C LYS A 7 -69.68 -16.53 25.70
N THR A 8 -69.00 -17.37 26.48
CA THR A 8 -67.54 -17.40 26.60
C THR A 8 -66.82 -17.68 25.28
N LYS A 9 -67.29 -18.63 24.45
CA LYS A 9 -66.70 -18.89 23.13
C LYS A 9 -66.82 -17.71 22.16
N LYS A 10 -67.88 -16.89 22.26
CA LYS A 10 -68.06 -15.70 21.40
C LYS A 10 -67.14 -14.55 21.86
N GLU A 11 -66.99 -14.37 23.18
CA GLU A 11 -66.14 -13.33 23.79
C GLU A 11 -64.64 -13.61 23.56
N VAL A 12 -64.18 -14.86 23.72
CA VAL A 12 -62.77 -15.24 23.43
C VAL A 12 -62.44 -15.02 21.96
N ASN A 13 -63.30 -15.47 21.03
CA ASN A 13 -63.05 -15.32 19.59
C ASN A 13 -63.07 -13.84 19.16
N ALA A 14 -63.98 -13.03 19.70
CA ALA A 14 -63.99 -11.58 19.48
C ALA A 14 -62.76 -10.87 20.05
N SER A 15 -62.21 -11.34 21.17
CA SER A 15 -60.98 -10.80 21.76
C SER A 15 -59.76 -11.10 20.89
N GLN A 16 -59.66 -12.34 20.39
CA GLN A 16 -58.54 -12.79 19.56
C GLN A 16 -58.54 -12.12 18.16
N VAL A 17 -59.72 -11.92 17.56
CA VAL A 17 -59.88 -11.10 16.34
C VAL A 17 -59.49 -9.64 16.58
N ASN A 18 -59.82 -9.05 17.73
CA ASN A 18 -59.42 -7.68 18.07
C ASN A 18 -57.90 -7.53 18.28
N VAL A 19 -57.22 -8.52 18.85
CA VAL A 19 -55.74 -8.51 18.97
C VAL A 19 -55.09 -8.60 17.60
N SER A 20 -55.50 -9.57 16.78
CA SER A 20 -55.01 -9.71 15.39
C SER A 20 -55.27 -8.46 14.55
N SER A 21 -56.42 -7.81 14.71
CA SER A 21 -56.73 -6.54 14.03
C SER A 21 -55.78 -5.39 14.42
N LYS A 22 -55.30 -5.35 15.67
CA LYS A 22 -54.32 -4.33 16.12
C LYS A 22 -52.92 -4.61 15.58
N GLU A 23 -52.51 -5.88 15.57
CA GLU A 23 -51.23 -6.30 14.97
C GLU A 23 -51.17 -5.98 13.47
N VAL A 24 -52.25 -6.27 12.73
CA VAL A 24 -52.36 -5.91 11.30
C VAL A 24 -52.24 -4.39 11.10
N GLN A 25 -52.91 -3.58 11.91
CA GLN A 25 -52.80 -2.11 11.85
C GLN A 25 -51.37 -1.62 12.16
N PHE A 26 -50.68 -2.23 13.11
CA PHE A 26 -49.29 -1.90 13.45
C PHE A 26 -48.31 -2.30 12.33
N ILE A 27 -48.50 -3.46 11.70
CA ILE A 27 -47.69 -3.89 10.55
C ILE A 27 -47.93 -2.96 9.35
N GLN A 28 -49.18 -2.55 9.11
CA GLN A 28 -49.54 -1.59 8.05
C GLN A 28 -48.89 -0.22 8.27
N SER A 29 -48.88 0.31 9.51
CA SER A 29 -48.22 1.59 9.81
C SER A 29 -46.70 1.49 9.66
N LYS A 30 -46.08 0.38 10.11
CA LYS A 30 -44.64 0.14 9.94
C LYS A 30 -44.25 0.00 8.45
N MET A 31 -45.06 -0.69 7.64
CA MET A 31 -44.86 -0.76 6.19
C MET A 31 -44.92 0.63 5.52
N LYS A 32 -45.87 1.49 5.94
CA LYS A 32 -45.98 2.85 5.42
C LYS A 32 -44.72 3.67 5.71
N ILE A 33 -44.24 3.65 6.97
CA ILE A 33 -43.02 4.37 7.39
C ILE A 33 -41.80 3.89 6.59
N LEU A 34 -41.59 2.57 6.49
CA LEU A 34 -40.47 1.99 5.74
C LEU A 34 -40.52 2.36 4.25
N LYS A 35 -41.71 2.41 3.65
CA LYS A 35 -41.89 2.83 2.25
C LYS A 35 -41.56 4.32 2.05
N GLU A 36 -41.96 5.19 2.98
CA GLU A 36 -41.58 6.61 2.96
C GLU A 36 -40.08 6.82 3.16
N GLU A 37 -39.43 6.04 4.04
CA GLU A 37 -37.97 6.06 4.20
C GLU A 37 -37.23 5.58 2.94
N PHE A 38 -37.71 4.50 2.32
CA PHE A 38 -37.13 3.98 1.09
C PHE A 38 -37.17 5.05 -0.01
N ASN A 39 -38.34 5.66 -0.26
CA ASN A 39 -38.50 6.73 -1.24
C ASN A 39 -37.60 7.95 -0.93
N LYS A 40 -37.41 8.31 0.36
CA LYS A 40 -36.50 9.37 0.78
C LYS A 40 -35.02 9.01 0.50
N LYS A 41 -34.61 7.76 0.77
CA LYS A 41 -33.25 7.26 0.49
C LYS A 41 -32.98 7.21 -1.02
N GLU A 42 -33.94 6.69 -1.79
CA GLU A 42 -33.88 6.63 -3.26
C GLU A 42 -33.81 8.03 -3.89
N SER A 43 -34.60 8.99 -3.42
CA SER A 43 -34.54 10.39 -3.90
C SER A 43 -33.18 11.04 -3.59
N ARG A 44 -32.64 10.84 -2.37
CA ARG A 44 -31.30 11.32 -2.00
C ARG A 44 -30.21 10.70 -2.88
N TRP A 45 -30.25 9.38 -3.07
CA TRP A 45 -29.31 8.64 -3.91
C TRP A 45 -29.36 9.07 -5.38
N ASN A 46 -30.55 9.23 -5.96
CA ASN A 46 -30.71 9.72 -7.32
C ASN A 46 -30.14 11.15 -7.48
N ASN A 47 -30.29 12.01 -6.48
CA ASN A 47 -29.76 13.37 -6.52
C ASN A 47 -28.22 13.41 -6.39
N THR A 48 -27.62 12.58 -5.54
CA THR A 48 -26.15 12.48 -5.46
C THR A 48 -25.56 11.81 -6.69
N PHE A 49 -26.20 10.75 -7.20
CA PHE A 49 -25.80 10.08 -8.44
C PHE A 49 -25.79 11.02 -9.64
N LYS A 50 -26.85 11.83 -9.85
CA LYS A 50 -26.89 12.85 -10.90
C LYS A 50 -25.76 13.86 -10.79
N LYS A 51 -25.52 14.42 -9.60
CA LYS A 51 -24.42 15.36 -9.35
C LYS A 51 -23.03 14.75 -9.63
N LEU A 52 -22.81 13.49 -9.25
CA LEU A 52 -21.57 12.78 -9.55
C LEU A 52 -21.42 12.52 -11.06
N GLN A 53 -22.49 12.11 -11.73
CA GLN A 53 -22.50 11.89 -13.18
C GLN A 53 -22.24 13.19 -13.96
N GLU A 54 -22.77 14.32 -13.51
CA GLU A 54 -22.45 15.66 -14.04
C GLU A 54 -20.99 16.02 -13.79
N ARG A 55 -20.47 15.81 -12.57
CA ARG A 55 -19.05 16.09 -12.26
C ARG A 55 -18.10 15.25 -13.11
N ILE A 56 -18.40 13.96 -13.31
CA ILE A 56 -17.64 13.07 -14.22
C ILE A 56 -17.61 13.67 -15.64
N LYS A 57 -18.76 14.03 -16.22
CA LYS A 57 -18.83 14.67 -17.54
C LYS A 57 -18.03 15.98 -17.62
N THR A 58 -18.00 16.79 -16.56
CA THR A 58 -17.17 18.01 -16.55
C THR A 58 -15.68 17.69 -16.53
N LEU A 59 -15.25 16.71 -15.72
CA LEU A 59 -13.86 16.28 -15.61
C LEU A 59 -13.35 15.60 -16.89
N GLU A 60 -14.20 14.82 -17.57
CA GLU A 60 -13.90 14.24 -18.89
C GLU A 60 -13.62 15.33 -19.92
N LYS A 61 -14.45 16.38 -19.96
CA LYS A 61 -14.25 17.54 -20.85
C LYS A 61 -13.02 18.36 -20.48
N GLU A 62 -12.75 18.54 -19.19
CA GLU A 62 -11.57 19.23 -18.67
C GLU A 62 -10.28 18.49 -19.04
N ASN A 63 -10.23 17.16 -18.84
CA ASN A 63 -9.12 16.31 -19.27
C ASN A 63 -8.92 16.35 -20.81
N GLN A 64 -10.00 16.30 -21.60
CA GLN A 64 -9.90 16.44 -23.06
C GLN A 64 -9.29 17.79 -23.46
N ASN A 65 -9.69 18.88 -22.82
CA ASN A 65 -9.11 20.21 -23.05
C ASN A 65 -7.62 20.24 -22.68
N LEU A 66 -7.24 19.72 -21.51
CA LEU A 66 -5.85 19.64 -21.04
C LEU A 66 -4.98 18.77 -21.97
N HIS A 67 -5.51 17.68 -22.52
CA HIS A 67 -4.80 16.88 -23.54
C HIS A 67 -4.55 17.69 -24.82
N VAL A 68 -5.56 18.42 -25.30
CA VAL A 68 -5.44 19.30 -26.49
C VAL A 68 -4.46 20.45 -26.24
N GLU A 69 -4.45 21.02 -25.04
CA GLU A 69 -3.53 22.09 -24.64
C GLU A 69 -2.08 21.59 -24.53
N ASN A 70 -1.85 20.47 -23.84
CA ASN A 70 -0.54 19.81 -23.79
C ASN A 70 -0.02 19.47 -25.19
N HIS A 71 -0.88 19.00 -26.10
CA HIS A 71 -0.51 18.76 -27.49
C HIS A 71 -0.11 20.06 -28.22
N LYS A 72 -0.83 21.17 -28.00
CA LYS A 72 -0.47 22.49 -28.54
C LYS A 72 0.85 23.03 -27.96
N LEU A 73 1.13 22.80 -26.68
CA LEU A 73 2.38 23.21 -26.03
C LEU A 73 3.58 22.41 -26.55
N LYS A 74 3.44 21.09 -26.74
CA LYS A 74 4.46 20.26 -27.40
C LYS A 74 4.82 20.76 -28.81
N LEU A 75 3.85 21.31 -29.55
CA LEU A 75 4.08 21.91 -30.88
C LEU A 75 4.69 23.32 -30.83
N LYS A 76 4.57 24.04 -29.70
CA LYS A 76 5.08 25.42 -29.54
C LYS A 76 6.52 25.51 -29.04
N ASN A 77 7.09 24.43 -28.48
CA ASN A 77 8.49 24.40 -28.04
C ASN A 77 9.46 24.24 -29.24
N PRO A 78 10.31 25.24 -29.55
CA PRO A 78 11.21 25.18 -30.71
C PRO A 78 12.47 24.32 -30.49
N SER A 79 12.48 23.45 -29.48
CA SER A 79 13.60 22.54 -29.15
C SER A 79 13.80 21.42 -30.20
N SER A 80 12.76 21.12 -30.99
CA SER A 80 12.77 20.00 -31.96
C SER A 80 13.64 20.20 -33.21
N LYS A 81 14.39 21.32 -33.33
CA LYS A 81 15.36 21.52 -34.43
C LYS A 81 16.69 20.78 -34.25
N VAL A 82 17.07 20.37 -33.04
CA VAL A 82 18.34 19.65 -32.80
C VAL A 82 18.24 18.14 -33.07
N TYR A 83 17.02 17.56 -32.99
CA TYR A 83 16.80 16.12 -33.10
C TYR A 83 16.80 15.54 -34.53
N LYS A 84 17.13 16.33 -35.56
CA LYS A 84 17.16 15.87 -36.97
C LYS A 84 18.55 15.63 -37.55
N GLU A 85 19.63 16.07 -36.89
CA GLU A 85 21.00 15.91 -37.39
C GLU A 85 21.55 14.48 -37.21
N PHE A 86 21.14 13.76 -36.15
CA PHE A 86 21.78 12.52 -35.71
C PHE A 86 21.32 11.22 -36.40
N LYS A 87 20.32 11.25 -37.29
CA LYS A 87 19.74 10.02 -37.89
C LYS A 87 20.28 9.67 -39.28
N LYS A 88 21.58 9.93 -39.52
CA LYS A 88 22.24 9.73 -40.84
C LYS A 88 23.51 8.86 -40.86
N VAL A 89 23.77 8.06 -39.81
CA VAL A 89 24.79 6.98 -39.83
C VAL A 89 24.23 5.72 -39.15
N GLY A 90 24.39 4.53 -39.77
CA GLY A 90 24.21 3.15 -39.24
C GLY A 90 23.03 2.86 -38.30
N LYS A 91 21.90 2.22 -38.66
CA LYS A 91 21.71 0.82 -39.13
C LYS A 91 22.43 -0.26 -38.30
N GLY A 92 21.69 -0.97 -37.45
CA GLY A 92 22.10 -2.27 -36.87
C GLY A 92 21.35 -2.70 -35.61
N THR A 93 20.33 -3.56 -35.78
CA THR A 93 19.74 -4.53 -34.81
C THR A 93 19.22 -4.05 -33.44
N ASP A 94 17.98 -4.46 -33.18
CA ASP A 94 17.10 -4.13 -32.05
C ASP A 94 17.49 -4.73 -30.69
N GLU A 95 17.41 -3.95 -29.60
CA GLU A 95 16.64 -4.26 -28.37
C GLU A 95 16.71 -3.13 -27.30
N ILE A 96 15.55 -2.87 -26.65
CA ILE A 96 15.35 -2.46 -25.23
C ILE A 96 15.65 -1.00 -24.77
N ASP A 97 14.61 -0.44 -24.12
CA ASP A 97 14.44 0.58 -23.04
C ASP A 97 15.34 1.81 -22.86
N GLU A 98 14.70 2.93 -22.45
CA GLU A 98 15.24 3.81 -21.40
C GLU A 98 14.13 4.62 -20.67
N GLU A 99 14.26 4.77 -19.35
CA GLU A 99 13.45 5.64 -18.47
C GLU A 99 13.96 7.10 -18.49
N ILE A 100 13.32 8.04 -17.76
CA ILE A 100 13.91 8.71 -16.56
C ILE A 100 13.05 9.89 -16.03
N SER A 101 13.07 9.98 -14.70
CA SER A 101 12.48 10.84 -13.66
C SER A 101 12.43 12.38 -13.80
N LEU A 102 11.72 13.03 -12.85
CA LEU A 102 12.20 13.99 -11.80
C LEU A 102 10.97 14.75 -11.19
N ASP A 103 10.92 15.35 -9.98
CA ASP A 103 11.89 15.97 -9.04
C ASP A 103 11.47 15.86 -7.53
N ASP A 104 12.36 16.25 -6.61
CA ASP A 104 12.20 16.38 -5.14
C ASP A 104 11.83 17.82 -4.67
N GLU A 105 11.27 17.99 -3.45
CA GLU A 105 11.27 19.30 -2.75
C GLU A 105 11.39 19.20 -1.20
N LYS A 106 11.82 20.30 -0.54
CA LYS A 106 12.50 20.29 0.77
C LYS A 106 12.03 21.45 1.68
N ILE A 107 11.74 21.21 2.97
CA ILE A 107 11.44 22.25 3.99
C ILE A 107 12.21 21.99 5.31
N ASN A 108 12.51 23.06 6.04
CA ASN A 108 13.54 23.15 7.10
C ASN A 108 12.99 23.24 8.55
N GLU A 109 13.92 23.29 9.52
CA GLU A 109 13.79 23.09 10.98
C GLU A 109 13.08 24.20 11.79
N GLU A 110 12.64 23.87 13.02
CA GLU A 110 13.02 24.60 14.25
C GLU A 110 12.78 23.77 15.54
N SER A 111 13.47 24.10 16.66
CA SER A 111 13.55 23.25 17.87
C SER A 111 13.73 24.01 19.20
N SER A 112 13.27 23.46 20.34
CA SER A 112 13.52 24.01 21.70
C SER A 112 13.25 22.99 22.85
N SER A 113 13.64 23.27 24.11
CA SER A 113 13.61 22.33 25.26
C SER A 113 13.12 22.99 26.59
N SER A 114 13.03 22.39 27.81
CA SER A 114 13.79 21.27 28.40
C SER A 114 13.19 20.66 29.71
N LYS A 115 13.77 19.52 30.14
CA LYS A 115 13.96 18.97 31.52
C LYS A 115 12.82 18.96 32.60
N THR A 116 12.38 17.72 32.93
CA THR A 116 12.20 17.07 34.27
C THR A 116 11.72 17.83 35.53
N GLN A 117 10.67 17.35 36.24
CA GLN A 117 10.78 16.41 37.40
C GLN A 117 9.43 15.93 38.04
N GLU A 118 9.37 14.65 38.42
CA GLU A 118 8.62 13.97 39.52
C GLU A 118 7.06 13.97 39.68
N VAL A 119 6.58 13.02 40.52
CA VAL A 119 5.24 12.39 40.53
C VAL A 119 4.46 12.72 41.82
N PRO A 120 3.11 12.60 41.84
CA PRO A 120 2.54 11.45 42.57
C PRO A 120 1.30 10.80 41.92
N LYS A 121 0.99 9.57 42.37
CA LYS A 121 -0.13 8.74 41.90
C LYS A 121 -1.47 9.18 42.53
N TYR A 122 -2.49 9.46 41.72
CA TYR A 122 -3.87 9.05 42.05
C TYR A 122 -4.77 8.97 40.82
N THR A 123 -5.69 8.01 40.83
CA THR A 123 -6.60 7.69 39.72
C THR A 123 -7.65 8.78 39.51
N ARG A 124 -7.81 9.29 38.28
CA ARG A 124 -9.03 9.98 37.84
C ARG A 124 -9.20 9.92 36.32
N HIS A 125 -10.33 9.38 35.88
CA HIS A 125 -10.74 9.37 34.47
C HIS A 125 -10.79 10.80 33.94
N ARG A 126 -9.95 11.12 32.95
CA ARG A 126 -9.86 12.47 32.37
C ARG A 126 -10.57 12.52 31.02
N VAL A 127 -11.84 12.91 31.04
CA VAL A 127 -12.55 13.37 29.84
C VAL A 127 -11.80 14.61 29.32
N ILE A 128 -11.15 14.49 28.17
CA ILE A 128 -10.53 15.64 27.49
C ILE A 128 -11.60 16.33 26.66
N LYS A 129 -12.25 17.31 27.28
CA LYS A 129 -13.17 18.23 26.60
C LYS A 129 -12.35 19.31 25.88
N ILE A 130 -12.06 19.10 24.59
CA ILE A 130 -11.52 20.18 23.73
C ILE A 130 -12.70 21.08 23.36
N GLY A 131 -12.66 22.34 23.80
CA GLY A 131 -13.75 23.28 23.60
C GLY A 131 -13.54 24.14 22.36
N VAL A 132 -14.47 24.06 21.41
CA VAL A 132 -15.01 25.20 20.64
C VAL A 132 -16.53 25.02 20.58
N GLU A 133 -17.27 26.09 20.35
CA GLU A 133 -18.64 26.28 20.87
C GLU A 133 -19.77 25.65 20.03
N SER A 134 -20.81 25.19 20.74
CA SER A 134 -22.23 25.15 20.33
C SER A 134 -22.62 24.51 18.98
N LEU A 135 -22.95 23.20 18.99
CA LEU A 135 -24.33 22.69 18.74
C LEU A 135 -24.41 21.14 18.77
N ASP A 136 -25.26 20.64 19.67
CA ASP A 136 -25.96 19.34 19.67
C ASP A 136 -25.26 18.09 19.11
N SER A 137 -24.38 17.50 19.93
CA SER A 137 -23.85 16.14 19.73
C SER A 137 -24.81 15.06 20.27
N GLU A 138 -25.49 14.34 19.39
CA GLU A 138 -26.36 13.20 19.77
C GLU A 138 -25.57 11.88 19.84
N ILE A 139 -25.51 11.27 21.02
CA ILE A 139 -24.82 9.99 21.28
C ILE A 139 -25.85 8.87 21.21
N THR A 140 -25.75 7.98 20.22
CA THR A 140 -26.62 6.80 20.10
C THR A 140 -25.86 5.53 20.47
N LEU A 141 -26.18 4.94 21.63
CA LEU A 141 -25.69 3.62 22.03
C LEU A 141 -26.35 2.53 21.18
N VAL A 142 -25.55 1.67 20.56
CA VAL A 142 -25.98 0.38 20.01
C VAL A 142 -24.97 -0.66 20.47
N ASP A 143 -25.46 -1.65 21.22
CA ASP A 143 -24.78 -2.90 21.60
C ASP A 143 -23.31 -2.75 22.06
N ASN A 144 -23.14 -1.99 23.16
CA ASN A 144 -21.90 -1.85 23.93
C ASN A 144 -20.68 -1.23 23.23
N SER A 145 -20.79 -0.76 21.99
CA SER A 145 -19.70 -0.07 21.26
C SER A 145 -19.90 1.46 21.28
N LEU A 146 -18.86 2.22 21.64
CA LEU A 146 -18.94 3.68 21.77
C LEU A 146 -18.77 4.41 20.42
N ALA A 147 -19.75 4.29 19.53
CA ALA A 147 -19.71 4.94 18.21
C ALA A 147 -19.87 6.47 18.33
N SER A 148 -18.76 7.22 18.22
CA SER A 148 -18.78 8.68 18.10
C SER A 148 -18.79 9.13 16.64
N LYS A 149 -19.72 10.02 16.29
CA LYS A 149 -19.78 10.68 14.97
C LYS A 149 -19.20 12.08 15.10
N THR A 150 -18.00 12.31 14.57
CA THR A 150 -17.48 13.67 14.35
C THR A 150 -18.01 14.23 13.03
N SER A 151 -18.27 15.53 13.00
CA SER A 151 -18.59 16.25 11.76
C SER A 151 -17.40 16.26 10.80
N ASP A 152 -17.71 16.35 9.52
CA ASP A 152 -16.79 16.34 8.37
C ASP A 152 -16.08 14.99 8.16
N ASN A 153 -16.61 14.22 7.19
CA ASN A 153 -16.26 12.82 6.91
C ASN A 153 -16.55 11.87 8.07
N ALA A 154 -17.83 11.71 8.40
CA ALA A 154 -18.29 10.84 9.49
C ALA A 154 -17.59 9.48 9.45
N THR A 155 -16.94 9.24 10.55
CA THR A 155 -16.09 8.11 10.83
C THR A 155 -16.84 7.22 11.80
N LEU A 156 -16.96 5.92 11.52
CA LEU A 156 -17.40 4.98 12.55
C LEU A 156 -16.15 4.50 13.29
N VAL A 157 -16.08 4.82 14.58
CA VAL A 157 -15.09 4.25 15.49
C VAL A 157 -15.73 3.07 16.21
N ASP A 158 -15.08 1.91 16.14
CA ASP A 158 -15.48 0.68 16.85
C ASP A 158 -14.34 0.28 17.81
N GLU A 159 -14.62 0.37 19.10
CA GLU A 159 -13.75 -0.08 20.19
C GLU A 159 -14.09 -1.54 20.49
N CYS A 160 -13.48 -2.44 19.71
CA CYS A 160 -13.84 -3.85 19.69
C CYS A 160 -13.26 -4.63 20.89
N LYS A 161 -12.14 -4.14 21.44
CA LYS A 161 -11.43 -4.57 22.67
C LYS A 161 -10.57 -3.39 23.17
N ASP A 162 -10.22 -3.35 24.45
CA ASP A 162 -9.52 -2.22 25.10
C ASP A 162 -8.22 -1.75 24.42
N ASP A 163 -7.54 -2.63 23.66
CA ASP A 163 -6.29 -2.31 22.94
C ASP A 163 -6.46 -2.11 21.41
N VAL A 164 -7.66 -2.22 20.84
CA VAL A 164 -7.87 -2.18 19.38
C VAL A 164 -8.96 -1.19 18.97
N ILE A 165 -8.52 -0.09 18.36
CA ILE A 165 -9.40 0.96 17.81
C ILE A 165 -9.53 0.77 16.30
N LYS A 166 -10.74 0.50 15.81
CA LYS A 166 -11.05 0.45 14.37
C LYS A 166 -11.75 1.73 13.93
N VAL A 167 -11.40 2.19 12.73
CA VAL A 167 -11.83 3.48 12.16
C VAL A 167 -12.24 3.23 10.72
N TYR A 168 -13.53 3.36 10.42
CA TYR A 168 -14.09 3.16 9.09
C TYR A 168 -14.34 4.51 8.40
N TYR A 169 -13.79 4.68 7.19
CA TYR A 169 -13.92 5.89 6.40
C TYR A 169 -14.97 5.75 5.28
N TYR A 170 -15.61 6.87 4.91
CA TYR A 170 -16.65 6.90 3.87
C TYR A 170 -16.20 6.43 2.48
N ASN A 171 -14.92 6.53 2.16
CA ASN A 171 -14.37 6.04 0.89
C ASN A 171 -14.25 4.51 0.83
N GLY A 172 -14.52 3.81 1.95
CA GLY A 172 -14.39 2.37 2.10
C GLY A 172 -13.12 1.93 2.83
N ASP A 173 -12.20 2.86 3.10
CA ASP A 173 -10.93 2.56 3.75
C ASP A 173 -11.14 2.25 5.24
N VAL A 174 -10.20 1.50 5.82
CA VAL A 174 -10.24 1.10 7.23
C VAL A 174 -8.88 1.32 7.86
N LYS A 175 -8.83 1.99 9.01
CA LYS A 175 -7.63 2.07 9.86
C LYS A 175 -7.87 1.29 11.16
N ILE A 176 -6.86 0.53 11.57
CA ILE A 176 -6.85 -0.26 12.80
C ILE A 176 -5.60 0.13 13.57
N ASN A 177 -5.77 0.64 14.79
CA ASN A 177 -4.66 0.90 15.71
C ASN A 177 -4.66 -0.20 16.77
N GLU A 178 -3.58 -0.98 16.82
CA GLU A 178 -3.39 -2.04 17.81
C GLU A 178 -2.34 -1.55 18.83
N ILE A 179 -2.85 -1.08 19.97
CA ILE A 179 -2.10 -0.29 20.96
C ILE A 179 -1.05 -1.17 21.66
N SER A 180 -1.42 -2.42 21.95
CA SER A 180 -0.57 -3.44 22.58
C SER A 180 0.67 -3.78 21.74
N GLU A 181 0.51 -3.98 20.42
CA GLU A 181 1.60 -4.37 19.51
C GLU A 181 2.35 -3.16 18.91
N LYS A 182 1.83 -1.93 19.08
CA LYS A 182 2.32 -0.70 18.44
C LYS A 182 2.36 -0.80 16.91
N ILE A 183 1.34 -1.44 16.34
CA ILE A 183 1.14 -1.58 14.90
C ILE A 183 -0.06 -0.74 14.49
N VAL A 184 0.11 0.03 13.42
CA VAL A 184 -1.00 0.71 12.74
C VAL A 184 -1.22 0.01 11.41
N GLN A 185 -2.43 -0.43 11.15
CA GLN A 185 -2.82 -1.06 9.88
C GLN A 185 -3.81 -0.14 9.16
N TYR A 186 -3.60 0.07 7.86
CA TYR A 186 -4.47 0.84 6.99
C TYR A 186 -4.82 0.01 5.75
N TYR A 187 -6.09 -0.12 5.45
CA TYR A 187 -6.58 -0.79 4.25
C TYR A 187 -7.16 0.24 3.27
N TYR A 188 -6.51 0.38 2.12
CA TYR A 188 -6.98 1.20 1.01
C TYR A 188 -7.93 0.37 0.15
N SER A 189 -9.22 0.66 0.25
CA SER A 189 -10.30 -0.08 -0.40
C SER A 189 -10.22 -0.04 -1.93
N LYS A 190 -9.89 1.13 -2.51
CA LYS A 190 -9.84 1.35 -3.96
C LYS A 190 -8.76 0.52 -4.66
N THR A 191 -7.61 0.32 -4.02
CA THR A 191 -6.46 -0.44 -4.54
C THR A 191 -6.30 -1.81 -3.86
N LYS A 192 -7.22 -2.15 -2.95
CA LYS A 192 -7.20 -3.33 -2.06
C LYS A 192 -5.82 -3.59 -1.45
N THR A 193 -5.16 -2.50 -1.03
CA THR A 193 -3.79 -2.51 -0.50
C THR A 193 -3.82 -2.40 1.01
N TRP A 194 -3.10 -3.28 1.70
CA TRP A 194 -2.80 -3.10 3.12
C TRP A 194 -1.48 -2.36 3.29
N HIS A 195 -1.45 -1.37 4.18
CA HIS A 195 -0.26 -0.70 4.66
C HIS A 195 -0.16 -0.92 6.17
N LEU A 196 0.92 -1.57 6.62
CA LEU A 196 1.18 -1.85 8.03
C LEU A 196 2.41 -1.06 8.46
N THR A 197 2.23 -0.11 9.37
CA THR A 197 3.30 0.67 9.99
C THR A 197 3.72 0.02 11.31
N TYR A 198 4.94 -0.49 11.35
CA TYR A 198 5.60 -1.01 12.54
C TYR A 198 6.53 0.05 13.16
N THR A 199 7.12 -0.26 14.32
CA THR A 199 8.10 0.63 14.96
C THR A 199 9.39 0.80 14.13
N ASP A 200 9.76 -0.18 13.31
CA ASP A 200 11.03 -0.25 12.56
C ASP A 200 10.87 -0.14 11.02
N LYS A 201 9.69 -0.42 10.48
CA LYS A 201 9.42 -0.53 9.03
C LYS A 201 7.96 -0.27 8.67
N GLU A 202 7.71 0.02 7.40
CA GLU A 202 6.40 0.02 6.76
C GLU A 202 6.30 -1.18 5.81
N VAL A 203 5.12 -1.80 5.71
CA VAL A 203 4.87 -2.95 4.83
C VAL A 203 3.61 -2.69 4.00
N PHE A 204 3.74 -2.66 2.68
CA PHE A 204 2.63 -2.57 1.73
C PHE A 204 2.36 -3.96 1.13
N LYS A 205 1.12 -4.45 1.19
CA LYS A 205 0.69 -5.71 0.56
C LYS A 205 -0.39 -5.40 -0.47
N PHE A 206 -0.13 -5.72 -1.72
CA PHE A 206 -0.99 -5.39 -2.87
C PHE A 206 -1.92 -6.54 -3.24
N GLU A 207 -2.99 -6.25 -3.98
CA GLU A 207 -4.00 -7.25 -4.39
C GLU A 207 -3.40 -8.42 -5.20
N ASN A 208 -2.37 -8.14 -6.01
CA ASN A 208 -1.69 -9.16 -6.82
C ASN A 208 -0.82 -10.12 -5.99
N GLY A 209 -0.62 -9.88 -4.68
CA GLY A 209 0.25 -10.65 -3.79
C GLY A 209 1.69 -10.12 -3.68
N GLN A 210 2.04 -9.06 -4.41
CA GLN A 210 3.31 -8.35 -4.21
C GLN A 210 3.33 -7.72 -2.81
N GLN A 211 4.51 -7.69 -2.19
CA GLN A 211 4.73 -6.97 -0.94
C GLN A 211 5.95 -6.06 -1.06
N GLU A 212 5.83 -4.82 -0.60
CA GLU A 212 6.95 -3.89 -0.43
C GLU A 212 7.20 -3.64 1.06
N ILE A 213 8.46 -3.51 1.46
CA ILE A 213 8.89 -3.22 2.82
C ILE A 213 9.85 -2.03 2.78
N ARG A 214 9.63 -1.02 3.62
CA ARG A 214 10.50 0.15 3.75
C ARG A 214 11.01 0.21 5.18
N TYR A 215 12.32 0.22 5.37
CA TYR A 215 12.95 0.21 6.68
C TYR A 215 13.48 1.61 7.04
N LYS A 216 13.51 1.92 8.33
CA LYS A 216 13.97 3.24 8.82
C LYS A 216 15.46 3.55 8.59
N ASP A 217 16.27 2.55 8.25
CA ASP A 217 17.67 2.71 7.86
C ASP A 217 17.83 3.16 6.39
N GLY A 218 16.75 3.23 5.62
CA GLY A 218 16.75 3.52 4.18
C GLY A 218 16.75 2.27 3.29
N THR A 219 16.80 1.07 3.87
CA THR A 219 16.68 -0.19 3.13
C THR A 219 15.25 -0.34 2.61
N HIS A 220 15.09 -0.84 1.39
CA HIS A 220 13.81 -1.16 0.78
C HIS A 220 13.83 -2.59 0.24
N GLU A 221 12.73 -3.34 0.38
CA GLU A 221 12.59 -4.70 -0.16
C GLU A 221 11.27 -4.82 -0.94
N ILE A 222 11.32 -5.52 -2.08
CA ILE A 222 10.18 -5.86 -2.93
C ILE A 222 10.15 -7.37 -3.05
N ILE A 223 9.07 -7.99 -2.60
CA ILE A 223 8.77 -9.42 -2.73
C ILE A 223 7.77 -9.54 -3.87
N PHE A 224 8.21 -10.09 -4.99
CA PHE A 224 7.43 -10.27 -6.20
C PHE A 224 6.57 -11.54 -6.13
N THR A 225 5.56 -11.61 -7.01
CA THR A 225 4.56 -12.69 -7.03
C THR A 225 5.10 -14.04 -7.51
N ASP A 226 6.25 -14.05 -8.19
CA ASP A 226 7.02 -15.24 -8.55
C ASP A 226 7.90 -15.77 -7.39
N GLY A 227 7.98 -15.05 -6.27
CA GLY A 227 8.86 -15.34 -5.14
C GLY A 227 10.25 -14.72 -5.25
N SER A 228 10.56 -13.95 -6.29
CA SER A 228 11.77 -13.14 -6.37
C SER A 228 11.76 -12.03 -5.31
N VAL A 229 12.92 -11.68 -4.78
CA VAL A 229 13.08 -10.59 -3.80
C VAL A 229 14.13 -9.60 -4.29
N LYS A 230 13.76 -8.34 -4.52
CA LYS A 230 14.70 -7.22 -4.77
C LYS A 230 14.88 -6.41 -3.51
N LYS A 231 16.11 -6.25 -3.04
CA LYS A 231 16.52 -5.44 -1.91
C LYS A 231 17.37 -4.26 -2.40
N VAL A 232 16.97 -3.04 -2.10
CA VAL A 232 17.74 -1.82 -2.34
C VAL A 232 18.30 -1.37 -1.00
N LEU A 233 19.62 -1.23 -0.91
CA LEU A 233 20.32 -0.81 0.31
C LEU A 233 20.38 0.72 0.42
N PRO A 234 20.68 1.31 1.60
CA PRO A 234 20.71 2.76 1.79
C PRO A 234 21.74 3.49 0.91
N ASN A 235 22.78 2.77 0.47
CA ASN A 235 23.77 3.26 -0.49
C ASN A 235 23.29 3.19 -1.96
N LYS A 236 22.02 2.85 -2.23
CA LYS A 236 21.43 2.62 -3.56
C LYS A 236 21.95 1.39 -4.33
N SER A 237 22.79 0.54 -3.74
CA SER A 237 23.12 -0.75 -4.36
C SER A 237 21.97 -1.75 -4.21
N GLU A 238 21.83 -2.65 -5.18
CA GLU A 238 20.71 -3.60 -5.25
C GLU A 238 21.17 -5.05 -5.10
N LEU A 239 20.34 -5.88 -4.46
CA LEU A 239 20.47 -7.33 -4.39
C LEU A 239 19.13 -7.96 -4.80
N ILE A 240 19.12 -8.70 -5.89
CA ILE A 240 17.97 -9.51 -6.33
C ILE A 240 18.25 -10.99 -6.00
N ILE A 241 17.28 -11.67 -5.41
CA ILE A 241 17.32 -13.09 -5.07
C ILE A 241 16.15 -13.77 -5.77
N PHE A 242 16.45 -14.68 -6.70
CA PHE A 242 15.44 -15.43 -7.45
C PHE A 242 15.03 -16.74 -6.71
N PRO A 243 13.87 -17.34 -7.04
CA PRO A 243 13.40 -18.58 -6.40
C PRO A 243 14.34 -19.78 -6.56
N ASP A 244 15.11 -19.82 -7.65
CA ASP A 244 16.14 -20.83 -7.90
C ASP A 244 17.38 -20.66 -7.00
N LYS A 245 17.45 -19.56 -6.22
CA LYS A 245 18.55 -19.08 -5.37
C LYS A 245 19.68 -18.38 -6.14
N THR A 246 19.52 -18.08 -7.43
CA THR A 246 20.40 -17.16 -8.14
C THR A 246 20.34 -15.79 -7.47
N ARG A 247 21.50 -15.18 -7.23
CA ARG A 247 21.63 -13.84 -6.62
C ARG A 247 22.27 -12.88 -7.60
N VAL A 248 21.77 -11.66 -7.68
CA VAL A 248 22.32 -10.58 -8.52
C VAL A 248 22.58 -9.38 -7.63
N ASN A 249 23.84 -9.02 -7.45
CA ASN A 249 24.22 -7.75 -6.84
C ASN A 249 24.47 -6.72 -7.95
N VAL A 250 24.01 -5.49 -7.78
CA VAL A 250 24.27 -4.35 -8.66
C VAL A 250 24.82 -3.21 -7.81
N THR A 251 26.03 -2.72 -8.09
CA THR A 251 26.57 -1.52 -7.41
C THR A 251 25.96 -0.26 -7.99
N VAL A 252 26.15 0.87 -7.28
CA VAL A 252 25.74 2.20 -7.74
C VAL A 252 26.35 2.57 -9.09
N ASP A 253 27.55 2.06 -9.37
CA ASP A 253 28.30 2.27 -10.62
C ASP A 253 27.81 1.36 -11.77
N GLY A 254 26.71 0.60 -11.58
CA GLY A 254 26.16 -0.34 -12.55
C GLY A 254 26.90 -1.68 -12.63
N HIS A 255 27.93 -1.91 -11.80
CA HIS A 255 28.66 -3.18 -11.78
C HIS A 255 27.79 -4.33 -11.29
N LYS A 256 27.62 -5.37 -12.11
CA LYS A 256 26.72 -6.49 -11.82
C LYS A 256 27.49 -7.76 -11.49
N VAL A 257 27.16 -8.40 -10.37
CA VAL A 257 27.72 -9.70 -9.96
C VAL A 257 26.59 -10.69 -9.73
N ILE A 258 26.53 -11.71 -10.59
CA ILE A 258 25.56 -12.81 -10.54
C ILE A 258 26.22 -14.01 -9.87
N SER A 259 25.64 -14.54 -8.80
CA SER A 259 26.06 -15.79 -8.14
C SER A 259 25.01 -16.86 -8.35
N PHE A 260 25.40 -17.97 -8.97
CA PHE A 260 24.51 -19.07 -9.32
C PHE A 260 24.48 -20.14 -8.22
N PRO A 261 23.38 -20.91 -8.05
CA PRO A 261 23.26 -21.95 -7.04
C PRO A 261 24.30 -23.07 -7.17
N ASN A 262 24.83 -23.28 -8.37
CA ASN A 262 25.88 -24.24 -8.67
C ASN A 262 27.30 -23.75 -8.32
N GLY A 263 27.44 -22.62 -7.62
CA GLY A 263 28.73 -22.05 -7.21
C GLY A 263 29.47 -21.26 -8.29
N GLN A 264 28.92 -21.15 -9.51
CA GLN A 264 29.49 -20.30 -10.55
C GLN A 264 29.18 -18.83 -10.27
N VAL A 265 30.07 -17.94 -10.72
CA VAL A 265 29.91 -16.49 -10.59
C VAL A 265 30.08 -15.84 -11.96
N GLU A 266 29.22 -14.89 -12.29
CA GLU A 266 29.35 -14.04 -13.48
C GLU A 266 29.46 -12.57 -13.06
N THR A 267 30.31 -11.81 -13.73
CA THR A 267 30.58 -10.41 -13.45
C THR A 267 30.47 -9.61 -14.74
N HIS A 268 29.61 -8.59 -14.77
CA HIS A 268 29.50 -7.65 -15.90
C HIS A 268 30.11 -6.33 -15.48
N MET A 269 31.23 -5.98 -16.11
CA MET A 269 31.84 -4.65 -16.07
C MET A 269 31.52 -3.93 -17.40
N PRO A 270 31.71 -2.60 -17.49
CA PRO A 270 31.51 -1.86 -18.74
C PRO A 270 32.35 -2.38 -19.92
N GLU A 271 33.53 -2.94 -19.66
CA GLU A 271 34.49 -3.39 -20.68
C GLU A 271 34.42 -4.90 -21.03
N TYR A 272 33.87 -5.72 -20.12
CA TYR A 272 33.89 -7.18 -20.24
C TYR A 272 32.83 -7.89 -19.40
N LYS A 273 32.49 -9.11 -19.82
CA LYS A 273 31.75 -10.09 -19.03
C LYS A 273 32.66 -11.26 -18.67
N LYS A 274 32.71 -11.64 -17.40
CA LYS A 274 33.58 -12.71 -16.86
C LYS A 274 32.74 -13.79 -16.19
N ARG A 275 32.89 -15.05 -16.59
CA ARG A 275 32.31 -16.24 -15.94
C ARG A 275 33.41 -17.02 -15.23
N GLN A 276 33.24 -17.26 -13.93
CA GLN A 276 34.09 -18.14 -13.13
C GLN A 276 33.33 -19.44 -12.81
N TYR A 277 33.98 -20.55 -13.10
CA TYR A 277 33.47 -21.91 -12.91
C TYR A 277 34.02 -22.52 -11.61
N THR A 278 33.37 -23.58 -11.12
CA THR A 278 33.70 -24.26 -9.86
C THR A 278 35.01 -25.03 -9.88
N ASP A 279 35.52 -25.36 -11.07
CA ASP A 279 36.84 -25.96 -11.33
C ASP A 279 37.98 -24.92 -11.32
N GLY A 280 37.66 -23.63 -11.17
CA GLY A 280 38.62 -22.52 -11.26
C GLY A 280 38.85 -22.00 -12.68
N THR A 281 38.19 -22.56 -13.69
CA THR A 281 38.23 -22.03 -15.06
C THR A 281 37.57 -20.65 -15.10
N VAL A 282 38.19 -19.70 -15.80
CA VAL A 282 37.65 -18.36 -16.04
C VAL A 282 37.53 -18.12 -17.53
N LYS A 283 36.33 -17.70 -17.97
CA LYS A 283 36.07 -17.22 -19.34
C LYS A 283 35.79 -15.73 -19.30
N ILE A 284 36.44 -14.96 -20.16
CA ILE A 284 36.25 -13.52 -20.29
C ILE A 284 35.84 -13.22 -21.74
N LEU A 285 34.74 -12.50 -21.90
CA LEU A 285 34.26 -11.93 -23.16
C LEU A 285 34.43 -10.41 -23.08
N HIS A 286 35.27 -9.86 -23.96
CA HIS A 286 35.45 -8.42 -24.08
C HIS A 286 34.46 -7.81 -25.10
N ASN A 287 34.19 -6.51 -25.00
CA ASN A 287 33.26 -5.81 -25.91
C ASN A 287 33.70 -5.83 -27.38
N ASP A 288 34.98 -6.06 -27.67
CA ASP A 288 35.51 -6.22 -29.03
C ASP A 288 35.24 -7.62 -29.63
N GLY A 289 34.45 -8.45 -28.95
CA GLY A 289 34.10 -9.80 -29.35
C GLY A 289 35.18 -10.84 -29.09
N LYS A 290 36.36 -10.46 -28.57
CA LYS A 290 37.41 -11.43 -28.24
C LYS A 290 37.03 -12.22 -26.98
N THR A 291 37.07 -13.55 -27.11
CA THR A 291 36.95 -14.49 -26.00
C THR A 291 38.32 -14.94 -25.53
N GLY A 292 38.60 -14.81 -24.24
CA GLY A 292 39.78 -15.37 -23.58
C GLY A 292 39.39 -16.44 -22.55
N ASP A 293 39.85 -17.67 -22.76
CA ASP A 293 39.81 -18.73 -21.75
C ASP A 293 41.12 -18.68 -20.95
N GLN A 294 41.04 -18.45 -19.63
CA GLN A 294 42.20 -18.46 -18.73
C GLN A 294 41.94 -19.38 -17.54
N ILE A 295 42.75 -20.44 -17.42
CA ILE A 295 42.68 -21.38 -16.29
C ILE A 295 43.59 -20.85 -15.18
N PHE A 296 43.00 -20.24 -14.15
CA PHE A 296 43.72 -19.87 -12.93
C PHE A 296 43.70 -21.02 -11.93
N GLN A 297 44.62 -21.97 -12.09
CA GLN A 297 44.86 -23.00 -11.07
C GLN A 297 45.40 -22.34 -9.79
N TRP A 298 44.61 -22.35 -8.71
CA TRP A 298 45.00 -21.84 -7.40
C TRP A 298 45.96 -22.82 -6.70
N GLN A 299 47.21 -22.85 -7.16
CA GLN A 299 48.27 -23.57 -6.45
C GLN A 299 48.66 -22.79 -5.18
N SER A 300 48.18 -23.27 -4.03
CA SER A 300 48.58 -22.79 -2.71
C SER A 300 50.09 -22.96 -2.50
N LYS A 301 50.86 -21.92 -2.79
CA LYS A 301 52.32 -21.92 -2.65
C LYS A 301 52.72 -21.82 -1.18
N ASN A 302 52.67 -22.95 -0.48
CA ASN A 302 53.38 -23.16 0.78
C ASN A 302 54.91 -23.11 0.53
N LYS A 303 55.47 -21.90 0.41
CA LYS A 303 56.92 -21.67 0.34
C LYS A 303 57.57 -21.91 1.72
N LYS A 304 57.83 -23.16 2.08
CA LYS A 304 58.98 -23.47 2.95
C LYS A 304 60.23 -23.55 2.08
N GLN A 305 60.94 -22.43 1.94
CA GLN A 305 62.25 -22.38 1.32
C GLN A 305 63.26 -23.09 2.23
N ARG A 306 63.58 -24.35 1.90
CA ARG A 306 64.73 -25.06 2.48
C ARG A 306 65.92 -24.83 1.54
N TRP A 307 66.82 -23.95 1.95
CA TRP A 307 68.12 -23.83 1.30
C TRP A 307 68.94 -25.09 1.59
N GLN A 308 69.48 -25.71 0.55
CA GLN A 308 70.69 -26.53 0.65
C GLN A 308 71.63 -26.11 -0.48
N SER A 309 72.82 -25.69 -0.09
CA SER A 309 73.98 -25.46 -0.94
C SER A 309 74.65 -26.79 -1.32
N ASN A 310 75.71 -26.69 -2.14
CA ASN A 310 76.63 -27.72 -2.65
C ASN A 310 76.26 -28.16 -4.08
N LEU A 311 77.16 -28.14 -5.07
CA LEU A 311 78.55 -27.66 -5.12
C LEU A 311 78.74 -26.59 -6.21
#